data_AF-A0A849V1N5-F1
#
_entry.id   AF-A0A849V1N5-F1
#
_cell.length_a   1.000
_cell.length_b   1.000
_cell.length_c   1.000
_cell.angle_alpha   90.00
_cell.angle_beta   90.00
_cell.angle_gamma   90.00
#
_symmetry.space_group_name_H-M   'P 1'
#
loop_
_entity.id
_entity.type
_entity.pdbx_description
1 polymer ?
#
loop_
_entity_poly.entity_id
_entity_poly.type
_entity_poly.pdbx_seq_one_letter_code
_entity_poly.pdbx_strand_id
1 'polypeptide(L)'
;MDKQPVSVKKSDAEQKPAKPVDEAKGDESSKALSKASSIDAKAEEVDNVQFAQDKFYPAKKFTDKKDDESGKPNSQADSKSSDKSDSSLAELKAHGARIYEKNCQSCHQKDGVGMPPVFPALKGSTIVAGDINKQVELMLKGKGAMPAFSKTLNAKDFAAVLAYTRNGLGGNATGDFKKPSEIQALQ
;
A
#
# COMPACT_ATOMS: atom_id res chain seq x y z
N MET A 1 40.59 17.47 -37.34
CA MET A 1 40.06 17.14 -38.68
C MET A 1 40.46 15.70 -38.96
N ASP A 2 39.64 14.76 -39.37
CA ASP A 2 38.20 14.63 -39.48
C ASP A 2 38.03 13.18 -39.99
N LYS A 3 36.97 12.51 -39.54
CA LYS A 3 36.28 11.41 -40.24
C LYS A 3 36.87 9.98 -40.14
N GLN A 4 36.08 9.18 -39.41
CA GLN A 4 35.72 7.80 -39.76
C GLN A 4 35.32 7.67 -41.25
N PRO A 5 35.16 6.45 -41.81
CA PRO A 5 33.78 5.93 -41.77
C PRO A 5 33.63 4.39 -41.67
N VAL A 6 32.54 4.04 -41.01
CA VAL A 6 31.53 3.01 -41.30
C VAL A 6 31.93 1.54 -41.47
N SER A 7 31.52 0.74 -40.50
CA SER A 7 31.10 -0.65 -40.73
C SER A 7 29.65 -0.85 -40.31
N VAL A 8 28.94 -1.41 -41.27
CA VAL A 8 27.56 -1.88 -41.33
C VAL A 8 27.32 -2.97 -40.29
N LYS A 9 26.15 -2.97 -39.64
CA LYS A 9 25.20 -4.10 -39.69
C LYS A 9 23.86 -3.80 -39.02
N LYS A 10 22.85 -3.93 -39.88
CA LYS A 10 21.41 -3.78 -39.74
C LYS A 10 20.83 -5.06 -39.13
N SER A 11 19.97 -4.95 -38.13
CA SER A 11 19.07 -6.01 -37.68
C SER A 11 17.93 -5.36 -36.90
N ASP A 12 17.01 -4.73 -37.61
CA ASP A 12 15.70 -4.35 -37.05
C ASP A 12 14.67 -5.28 -37.68
N ALA A 13 13.96 -5.99 -36.80
CA ALA A 13 12.97 -7.00 -37.11
C ALA A 13 11.61 -6.32 -37.17
N GLU A 14 11.11 -6.15 -38.39
CA GLU A 14 9.80 -5.61 -38.71
C GLU A 14 8.70 -6.68 -38.59
N GLN A 15 7.58 -6.27 -37.99
CA GLN A 15 6.20 -6.72 -38.16
C GLN A 15 5.71 -8.07 -37.63
N LYS A 16 4.94 -7.96 -36.54
CA LYS A 16 3.88 -8.90 -36.13
C LYS A 16 2.53 -8.39 -36.68
N PRO A 17 1.74 -9.21 -37.39
CA PRO A 17 0.47 -8.78 -37.96
C PRO A 17 -0.65 -8.67 -36.92
N ALA A 18 -1.48 -7.65 -37.12
CA ALA A 18 -2.77 -7.44 -36.48
C ALA A 18 -3.74 -8.58 -36.80
N LYS A 19 -4.55 -8.98 -35.81
CA LYS A 19 -5.68 -9.88 -36.01
C LYS A 19 -6.96 -9.06 -36.26
N PRO A 20 -7.85 -9.54 -37.14
CA PRO A 20 -9.03 -8.83 -37.56
C PRO A 20 -10.14 -8.86 -36.50
N VAL A 21 -10.89 -7.76 -36.47
CA VAL A 21 -12.23 -7.64 -35.91
C VAL A 21 -13.22 -7.97 -37.01
N ASP A 22 -14.16 -8.90 -36.79
CA ASP A 22 -15.54 -8.77 -37.26
C ASP A 22 -16.49 -9.85 -36.67
N GLU A 23 -17.75 -9.44 -36.59
CA GLU A 23 -18.99 -10.21 -36.71
C GLU A 23 -19.61 -10.89 -35.48
N ALA A 24 -20.53 -10.11 -34.88
CA ALA A 24 -21.68 -10.59 -34.15
C ALA A 24 -22.71 -11.26 -35.09
N LYS A 25 -23.22 -12.43 -34.68
CA LYS A 25 -24.55 -12.91 -35.04
C LYS A 25 -25.07 -13.86 -33.95
N GLY A 26 -26.25 -13.54 -33.39
CA GLY A 26 -26.90 -14.32 -32.34
C GLY A 26 -27.76 -15.47 -32.85
N ASP A 27 -28.24 -16.29 -31.91
CA ASP A 27 -29.51 -17.05 -31.88
C ASP A 27 -29.60 -17.72 -30.50
N GLU A 28 -30.43 -17.23 -29.58
CA GLU A 28 -31.78 -17.72 -29.26
C GLU A 28 -31.87 -19.20 -28.82
N SER A 29 -32.09 -19.43 -27.52
CA SER A 29 -32.95 -20.49 -26.94
C SER A 29 -32.74 -20.49 -25.42
N SER A 30 -33.51 -19.71 -24.65
CA SER A 30 -34.87 -20.02 -24.17
C SER A 30 -34.96 -21.21 -23.20
N LYS A 31 -35.73 -20.99 -22.12
CA LYS A 31 -36.20 -21.88 -21.04
C LYS A 31 -35.28 -21.90 -19.80
N ALA A 32 -35.66 -21.31 -18.65
CA ALA A 32 -36.90 -21.58 -17.95
C ALA A 32 -37.56 -20.34 -17.28
N LEU A 33 -38.89 -20.38 -17.36
CA LEU A 33 -39.92 -19.53 -16.76
C LEU A 33 -39.86 -19.52 -15.21
N SER A 34 -39.96 -18.34 -14.58
CA SER A 34 -41.18 -17.66 -14.03
C SER A 34 -41.74 -18.23 -12.72
N LYS A 35 -41.67 -17.45 -11.63
CA LYS A 35 -42.78 -16.67 -10.97
C LYS A 35 -43.32 -17.43 -9.75
N ALA A 36 -43.80 -16.85 -8.65
CA ALA A 36 -44.12 -15.50 -8.18
C ALA A 36 -43.92 -15.53 -6.62
N SER A 37 -43.96 -14.48 -5.81
CA SER A 37 -45.00 -13.45 -5.63
C SER A 37 -44.45 -12.48 -4.56
N SER A 38 -44.26 -11.20 -4.87
CA SER A 38 -45.13 -10.08 -4.46
C SER A 38 -45.40 -9.99 -2.95
N ILE A 39 -44.84 -8.94 -2.32
CA ILE A 39 -45.61 -7.99 -1.49
C ILE A 39 -44.91 -6.63 -1.44
N ASP A 40 -45.77 -5.63 -1.36
CA ASP A 40 -45.64 -4.21 -1.69
C ASP A 40 -44.76 -3.33 -0.79
N ALA A 41 -44.46 -2.18 -1.39
CA ALA A 41 -43.86 -0.99 -0.82
C ALA A 41 -44.70 -0.34 0.29
N LYS A 42 -44.03 0.29 1.26
CA LYS A 42 -44.38 1.65 1.69
C LYS A 42 -43.21 2.31 2.43
N ALA A 43 -42.86 3.51 1.96
CA ALA A 43 -42.08 4.47 2.72
C ALA A 43 -42.98 5.12 3.78
N GLU A 44 -42.46 5.32 4.98
CA GLU A 44 -42.86 6.41 5.86
C GLU A 44 -41.75 6.68 6.89
N GLU A 45 -41.84 7.88 7.44
CA GLU A 45 -40.79 8.77 7.88
C GLU A 45 -40.51 8.69 9.40
N VAL A 46 -39.58 9.55 9.84
CA VAL A 46 -39.39 10.17 11.16
C VAL A 46 -38.62 9.47 12.29
N ASP A 47 -37.65 10.25 12.77
CA ASP A 47 -37.23 10.43 14.16
C ASP A 47 -36.65 9.25 14.96
N ASN A 48 -35.35 9.32 15.27
CA ASN A 48 -34.89 10.04 16.46
C ASN A 48 -33.49 9.57 16.89
N VAL A 49 -32.66 10.55 17.21
CA VAL A 49 -31.40 10.40 17.94
C VAL A 49 -31.71 9.91 19.36
N GLN A 50 -31.05 8.85 19.84
CA GLN A 50 -30.61 8.83 21.25
C GLN A 50 -29.53 7.78 21.54
N PHE A 51 -28.35 8.31 21.82
CA PHE A 51 -27.36 7.89 22.81
C PHE A 51 -27.83 6.85 23.85
N ALA A 52 -27.20 5.68 23.93
CA ALA A 52 -27.18 4.88 25.16
C ALA A 52 -25.92 4.02 25.28
N GLN A 53 -25.11 4.40 26.25
CA GLN A 53 -24.02 3.66 26.86
C GLN A 53 -24.54 2.47 27.69
N ASP A 54 -23.63 1.51 27.86
CA ASP A 54 -23.46 0.62 29.00
C ASP A 54 -24.32 -0.66 29.15
N LYS A 55 -23.54 -1.72 29.46
CA LYS A 55 -23.88 -2.98 30.15
C LYS A 55 -24.49 -4.08 29.30
N PHE A 56 -23.67 -5.08 28.95
CA PHE A 56 -23.68 -6.38 29.64
C PHE A 56 -22.69 -7.37 28.99
N TYR A 57 -21.49 -7.48 29.58
CA TYR A 57 -20.58 -8.62 29.40
C TYR A 57 -21.17 -9.87 30.08
N PRO A 58 -21.20 -11.05 29.45
CA PRO A 58 -21.25 -12.30 30.20
C PRO A 58 -19.84 -12.88 30.41
N ALA A 59 -19.46 -13.00 31.68
CA ALA A 59 -18.28 -13.69 32.16
C ALA A 59 -18.35 -15.21 31.93
N LYS A 60 -17.23 -15.83 31.51
CA LYS A 60 -16.95 -17.26 31.72
C LYS A 60 -15.52 -17.48 32.22
N LYS A 61 -15.48 -17.65 33.54
CA LYS A 61 -14.66 -18.53 34.40
C LYS A 61 -13.18 -18.78 34.06
N PHE A 62 -12.38 -18.21 34.94
CA PHE A 62 -11.01 -18.52 35.32
C PHE A 62 -10.93 -19.85 36.08
N THR A 63 -10.02 -20.74 35.68
CA THR A 63 -9.48 -21.81 36.53
C THR A 63 -7.97 -21.93 36.27
N ASP A 64 -7.18 -21.70 37.31
CA ASP A 64 -5.72 -21.77 37.35
C ASP A 64 -5.14 -23.16 37.03
N LYS A 65 -4.02 -23.19 36.30
CA LYS A 65 -2.98 -24.21 36.45
C LYS A 65 -1.62 -23.60 36.11
N LYS A 66 -0.70 -23.70 37.07
CA LYS A 66 0.68 -23.20 37.08
C LYS A 66 1.64 -24.40 37.05
N ASP A 67 2.50 -24.44 36.05
CA ASP A 67 3.78 -25.17 35.97
C ASP A 67 4.54 -24.58 34.75
N ASP A 68 5.44 -23.61 34.92
CA ASP A 68 6.89 -23.67 35.25
C ASP A 68 7.81 -24.17 34.12
N GLU A 69 8.95 -23.48 33.98
CA GLU A 69 10.16 -23.83 33.22
C GLU A 69 10.31 -23.39 31.73
N SER A 70 10.82 -22.16 31.59
CA SER A 70 12.13 -21.83 30.98
C SER A 70 12.53 -22.37 29.59
N GLY A 71 12.76 -21.45 28.65
CA GLY A 71 13.53 -21.72 27.43
C GLY A 71 13.78 -20.51 26.52
N LYS A 72 14.57 -19.51 26.97
CA LYS A 72 15.22 -18.50 26.11
C LYS A 72 16.56 -19.08 25.61
N PRO A 73 17.08 -18.70 24.43
CA PRO A 73 18.03 -17.56 24.36
C PRO A 73 17.82 -16.75 23.06
N ASN A 74 18.34 -15.54 22.84
CA ASN A 74 18.92 -14.48 23.64
C ASN A 74 19.11 -13.29 22.68
N SER A 75 18.60 -12.11 23.02
CA SER A 75 19.23 -10.81 22.76
C SER A 75 18.36 -9.75 23.44
N GLN A 76 18.76 -9.40 24.65
CA GLN A 76 18.31 -8.23 25.36
C GLN A 76 19.52 -7.31 25.47
N ALA A 77 19.46 -6.19 24.76
CA ALA A 77 19.74 -4.88 25.29
C ALA A 77 18.69 -3.94 24.65
N ASP A 78 18.39 -2.79 25.25
CA ASP A 78 17.50 -1.74 24.69
C ASP A 78 15.99 -1.80 24.97
N SER A 79 15.51 -2.43 26.04
CA SER A 79 14.06 -2.49 26.38
C SER A 79 13.45 -1.21 26.99
N LYS A 80 14.06 -0.03 26.82
CA LYS A 80 13.45 1.27 27.24
C LYS A 80 13.29 2.27 26.10
N SER A 81 13.91 2.00 24.95
CA SER A 81 13.80 2.81 23.72
C SER A 81 12.96 2.12 22.64
N SER A 82 12.96 0.78 22.62
CA SER A 82 12.20 -0.04 21.65
C SER A 82 10.69 0.19 21.72
N ASP A 83 10.09 0.14 22.91
CA ASP A 83 8.65 0.40 23.09
C ASP A 83 8.19 1.76 22.50
N LYS A 84 9.01 2.81 22.65
CA LYS A 84 8.69 4.14 22.10
C LYS A 84 8.96 4.24 20.61
N SER A 85 10.03 3.64 20.09
CA SER A 85 10.29 3.62 18.65
C SER A 85 9.27 2.75 17.92
N ASP A 86 8.85 1.64 18.50
CA ASP A 86 7.83 0.74 17.95
C ASP A 86 6.47 1.40 17.96
N SER A 87 6.10 2.07 19.05
CA SER A 87 4.88 2.90 19.09
C SER A 87 4.93 4.02 18.05
N SER A 88 6.05 4.73 17.94
CA SER A 88 6.22 5.82 16.97
C SER A 88 6.16 5.30 15.52
N LEU A 89 6.76 4.15 15.25
CA LEU A 89 6.69 3.50 13.94
C LEU A 89 5.27 3.00 13.64
N ALA A 90 4.57 2.43 14.62
CA ALA A 90 3.18 2.02 14.48
C ALA A 90 2.26 3.20 14.14
N GLU A 91 2.42 4.32 14.84
CA GLU A 91 1.70 5.57 14.56
C GLU A 91 2.01 6.12 13.16
N LEU A 92 3.29 6.13 12.77
CA LEU A 92 3.70 6.55 11.43
C LEU A 92 3.15 5.63 10.34
N LYS A 93 3.14 4.31 10.54
CA LYS A 93 2.54 3.36 9.59
C LYS A 93 1.03 3.59 9.44
N ALA A 94 0.32 3.73 10.56
CA ALA A 94 -1.13 3.94 10.55
C ALA A 94 -1.51 5.26 9.87
N HIS A 95 -0.73 6.32 10.11
CA HIS A 95 -0.91 7.58 9.38
C HIS A 95 -0.54 7.44 7.90
N GLY A 96 0.59 6.79 7.63
CA GLY A 96 1.14 6.62 6.28
C GLY A 96 0.24 5.83 5.35
N ALA A 97 -0.52 4.86 5.87
CA ALA A 97 -1.53 4.13 5.11
C ALA A 97 -2.56 5.10 4.47
N ARG A 98 -3.05 6.09 5.23
CA ARG A 98 -4.01 7.08 4.70
C ARG A 98 -3.39 8.00 3.66
N ILE A 99 -2.12 8.38 3.83
CA ILE A 99 -1.39 9.19 2.85
C ILE A 99 -1.15 8.39 1.58
N TYR A 100 -0.83 7.10 1.72
CA TYR A 100 -0.62 6.16 0.62
C TYR A 100 -1.88 5.99 -0.23
N GLU A 101 -3.02 5.73 0.41
CA GLU A 101 -4.32 5.59 -0.27
C GLU A 101 -4.66 6.82 -1.12
N LYS A 102 -4.38 8.02 -0.60
CA LYS A 102 -4.69 9.29 -1.28
C LYS A 102 -3.73 9.64 -2.41
N ASN A 103 -2.44 9.35 -2.27
CA ASN A 103 -1.40 9.92 -3.14
C ASN A 103 -0.62 8.89 -3.95
N CYS A 104 -0.58 7.63 -3.51
CA CYS A 104 0.34 6.63 -4.05
C CYS A 104 -0.38 5.44 -4.68
N GLN A 105 -1.54 5.05 -4.11
CA GLN A 105 -2.29 3.87 -4.49
C GLN A 105 -2.75 3.88 -5.96
N SER A 106 -3.11 5.04 -6.51
CA SER A 106 -3.59 5.14 -7.90
C SER A 106 -2.59 4.58 -8.92
N CYS A 107 -1.30 4.72 -8.64
CA CYS A 107 -0.22 4.22 -9.49
C CYS A 107 0.39 2.90 -8.95
N HIS A 108 0.64 2.82 -7.64
CA HIS A 108 1.33 1.69 -7.02
C HIS A 108 0.39 0.55 -6.57
N GLN A 109 -0.92 0.70 -6.80
CA GLN A 109 -1.98 -0.21 -6.36
C GLN A 109 -2.11 -0.30 -4.84
N LYS A 110 -3.20 -0.87 -4.35
CA LYS A 110 -3.45 -0.95 -2.89
C LYS A 110 -2.37 -1.77 -2.17
N ASP A 111 -1.94 -2.86 -2.79
CA ASP A 111 -0.98 -3.81 -2.22
C ASP A 111 0.48 -3.50 -2.59
N GLY A 112 0.74 -2.35 -3.23
CA GLY A 112 2.09 -1.95 -3.61
C GLY A 112 2.71 -2.77 -4.74
N VAL A 113 1.91 -3.51 -5.52
CA VAL A 113 2.37 -4.34 -6.64
C VAL A 113 2.57 -3.55 -7.94
N GLY A 114 2.04 -2.32 -8.01
CA GLY A 114 2.14 -1.48 -9.20
C GLY A 114 1.49 -2.08 -10.44
N MET A 115 1.93 -1.61 -11.60
CA MET A 115 1.54 -2.10 -12.93
C MET A 115 2.76 -2.05 -13.87
N PRO A 116 3.67 -3.04 -13.79
CA PRO A 116 4.84 -3.09 -14.67
C PRO A 116 4.45 -3.19 -16.15
N PRO A 117 5.18 -2.53 -17.07
CA PRO A 117 6.39 -1.75 -16.85
C PRO A 117 6.15 -0.27 -16.47
N VAL A 118 4.89 0.18 -16.44
CA VAL A 118 4.53 1.60 -16.32
C VAL A 118 4.71 2.13 -14.90
N PHE A 119 4.19 1.40 -13.91
CA PHE A 119 4.34 1.73 -12.49
C PHE A 119 5.02 0.59 -11.75
N PRO A 120 6.19 0.81 -11.13
CA PRO A 120 6.92 -0.26 -10.48
C PRO A 120 6.23 -0.71 -9.18
N ALA A 121 6.47 -1.97 -8.80
CA ALA A 121 6.12 -2.48 -7.49
C ALA A 121 6.96 -1.77 -6.41
N LEU A 122 6.33 -1.44 -5.28
CA LEU A 122 7.00 -0.98 -4.06
C LEU A 122 7.29 -2.14 -3.12
N LYS A 123 6.41 -3.14 -3.11
CA LYS A 123 6.53 -4.37 -2.34
C LYS A 123 7.70 -5.21 -2.86
N GLY A 124 8.65 -5.52 -1.99
CA GLY A 124 9.87 -6.26 -2.33
C GLY A 124 10.85 -5.50 -3.23
N SER A 125 10.67 -4.18 -3.42
CA SER A 125 11.52 -3.41 -4.32
C SER A 125 12.87 -3.10 -3.67
N THR A 126 13.94 -3.11 -4.46
CA THR A 126 15.30 -2.81 -3.97
C THR A 126 15.45 -1.36 -3.50
N ILE A 127 14.63 -0.43 -4.01
CA ILE A 127 14.63 0.97 -3.57
C ILE A 127 13.95 1.12 -2.20
N VAL A 128 12.82 0.45 -1.98
CA VAL A 128 12.08 0.55 -0.71
C VAL A 128 12.67 -0.34 0.37
N ALA A 129 13.24 -1.50 0.05
CA ALA A 129 13.91 -2.36 1.02
C ALA A 129 15.38 -1.98 1.26
N GLY A 130 15.97 -1.17 0.37
CA GLY A 130 17.37 -0.74 0.45
C GLY A 130 17.58 0.51 1.31
N ASP A 131 18.56 1.32 0.92
CA ASP A 131 18.92 2.58 1.61
C ASP A 131 17.74 3.56 1.64
N ILE A 132 17.30 3.91 2.84
CA ILE A 132 16.20 4.84 3.08
C ILE A 132 16.44 6.20 2.43
N ASN A 133 17.68 6.68 2.34
CA ASN A 133 17.97 7.98 1.76
C ASN A 133 17.72 7.99 0.25
N LYS A 134 17.93 6.87 -0.45
CA LYS A 134 17.61 6.74 -1.88
C LYS A 134 16.12 6.81 -2.13
N GLN A 135 15.33 6.18 -1.26
CA GLN A 135 13.87 6.28 -1.33
C GLN A 135 13.40 7.71 -1.04
N VAL A 136 13.96 8.36 -0.01
CA VAL A 136 13.65 9.76 0.32
C VAL A 136 13.98 10.68 -0.85
N GLU A 137 15.17 10.57 -1.43
CA GLU A 137 15.59 11.40 -2.56
C GLU A 137 14.67 11.21 -3.77
N LEU A 138 14.29 9.96 -4.08
CA LEU A 138 13.34 9.65 -5.14
C LEU A 138 11.98 10.30 -4.89
N MET A 139 11.47 10.25 -3.66
CA MET A 139 10.19 10.87 -3.31
C MET A 139 10.27 12.40 -3.32
N LEU A 140 11.39 13.00 -2.91
CA LEU A 140 11.58 14.45 -2.94
C LEU A 140 11.63 15.01 -4.37
N LYS A 141 12.30 14.29 -5.29
CA LYS A 141 12.54 14.73 -6.67
C LYS A 141 11.51 14.21 -7.68
N GLY A 142 10.82 13.12 -7.37
CA GLY A 142 10.00 12.39 -8.34
C GLY A 142 10.84 11.69 -9.40
N LYS A 143 10.19 10.91 -10.26
CA LYS A 143 10.82 10.25 -11.43
C LYS A 143 9.76 9.84 -12.45
N GLY A 144 9.96 10.25 -13.70
CA GLY A 144 9.01 9.94 -14.78
C GLY A 144 7.62 10.50 -14.46
N ALA A 145 6.61 9.64 -14.40
CA ALA A 145 5.24 10.00 -14.03
C ALA A 145 5.02 10.19 -12.51
N MET A 146 5.95 9.75 -11.66
CA MET A 146 5.86 9.97 -10.20
C MET A 146 6.23 11.42 -9.89
N PRO A 147 5.31 12.22 -9.32
CA PRO A 147 5.57 13.63 -9.02
C PRO A 147 6.58 13.79 -7.88
N ALA A 148 7.16 14.98 -7.77
CA ALA A 148 7.98 15.38 -6.64
C ALA A 148 7.10 15.70 -5.42
N PHE A 149 7.43 15.12 -4.26
CA PHE A 149 6.67 15.32 -3.02
C PHE A 149 7.31 16.31 -2.04
N SER A 150 8.44 16.93 -2.40
CA SER A 150 9.15 17.91 -1.58
C SER A 150 8.26 19.07 -1.10
N LYS A 151 7.32 19.53 -1.93
CA LYS A 151 6.42 20.66 -1.62
C LYS A 151 4.96 20.29 -1.43
N THR A 152 4.56 19.07 -1.79
CA THR A 152 3.14 18.64 -1.73
C THR A 152 2.80 17.92 -0.43
N LEU A 153 3.77 17.23 0.18
CA LEU A 153 3.63 16.63 1.50
C LEU A 153 4.43 17.42 2.51
N ASN A 154 3.83 17.71 3.67
CA ASN A 154 4.61 18.20 4.81
C ASN A 154 5.48 17.06 5.38
N ALA A 155 6.46 17.41 6.20
CA ALA A 155 7.43 16.46 6.73
C ALA A 155 6.80 15.30 7.54
N LYS A 156 5.66 15.54 8.20
CA LYS A 156 4.95 14.50 8.97
C LYS A 156 4.29 13.48 8.04
N ASP A 157 3.60 13.93 7.01
CA ASP A 157 2.92 13.07 6.04
C ASP A 157 3.93 12.29 5.19
N PHE A 158 5.04 12.95 4.83
CA PHE A 158 6.14 12.33 4.11
C PHE A 158 6.82 11.23 4.95
N ALA A 159 7.18 11.53 6.21
CA ALA A 159 7.75 10.53 7.12
C ALA A 159 6.80 9.34 7.33
N ALA A 160 5.50 9.60 7.44
CA ALA A 160 4.48 8.58 7.62
C ALA A 160 4.38 7.65 6.41
N VAL A 161 4.26 8.18 5.19
CA VAL A 161 4.14 7.35 3.98
C VAL A 161 5.46 6.60 3.67
N LEU A 162 6.61 7.20 3.98
CA LEU A 162 7.90 6.52 3.93
C LEU A 162 7.92 5.31 4.87
N ALA A 163 7.51 5.49 6.13
CA ALA A 163 7.43 4.40 7.09
C ALA A 163 6.44 3.31 6.66
N TYR A 164 5.27 3.67 6.13
CA TYR A 164 4.27 2.72 5.66
C TYR A 164 4.72 1.90 4.44
N THR A 165 5.37 2.52 3.46
CA THR A 165 5.87 1.78 2.28
C THR A 165 6.96 0.76 2.63
N ARG A 166 7.79 1.09 3.62
CA ARG A 166 8.86 0.22 4.13
C ARG A 166 8.35 -0.86 5.09
N ASN A 167 7.35 -0.57 5.91
CA ASN A 167 6.99 -1.41 7.06
C ASN A 167 5.50 -1.83 7.11
N GLY A 168 4.66 -1.36 6.19
CA GLY A 168 3.21 -1.56 6.19
C GLY A 168 2.64 -2.29 4.97
N LEU A 169 3.21 -2.11 3.77
CA LEU A 169 2.76 -2.78 2.53
C LEU A 169 3.02 -4.31 2.50
N GLY A 170 3.85 -4.80 3.43
CA GLY A 170 4.34 -6.18 3.45
C GLY A 170 5.46 -6.42 2.43
N GLY A 171 6.35 -7.36 2.71
CA GLY A 171 7.46 -7.75 1.82
C GLY A 171 8.72 -6.88 1.87
N ASN A 172 8.73 -5.79 2.64
CA ASN A 172 9.92 -4.96 2.88
C ASN A 172 10.38 -5.06 4.35
N ALA A 173 9.48 -4.79 5.30
CA ALA A 173 9.63 -4.98 6.76
C ALA A 173 11.04 -4.69 7.31
N THR A 174 11.59 -3.53 6.94
CA THR A 174 12.98 -3.16 7.22
C THR A 174 13.21 -2.65 8.66
N GLY A 175 12.14 -2.26 9.35
CA GLY A 175 12.15 -1.74 10.73
C GLY A 175 12.63 -0.29 10.87
N ASP A 176 13.27 0.27 9.84
CA ASP A 176 13.79 1.63 9.84
C ASP A 176 12.74 2.66 9.40
N PHE A 177 12.91 3.88 9.91
CA PHE A 177 12.11 5.04 9.54
C PHE A 177 12.89 6.34 9.79
N LYS A 178 12.43 7.43 9.15
CA LYS A 178 12.92 8.79 9.41
C LYS A 178 11.88 9.56 10.22
N LYS A 179 12.31 10.30 11.23
CA LYS A 179 11.43 11.18 11.99
C LYS A 179 11.00 12.38 11.13
N PRO A 180 9.84 12.98 11.40
CA PRO A 180 9.40 14.19 10.68
C PRO A 180 10.44 15.31 10.70
N SER A 181 11.14 15.54 11.81
CA SER A 181 12.20 16.55 11.91
C SER A 181 13.40 16.29 10.98
N GLU A 182 13.73 15.02 10.73
CA GLU A 182 14.79 14.65 9.79
C GLU A 182 14.35 14.89 8.34
N ILE A 183 13.08 14.60 8.01
CA ILE A 183 12.53 14.89 6.69
C ILE A 183 12.44 16.40 6.46
N GLN A 184 12.04 17.16 7.47
CA GLN A 184 11.93 18.62 7.37
C GLN A 184 13.27 19.28 7.02
N ALA A 185 14.40 18.70 7.43
CA ALA A 185 15.73 19.19 7.09
C ALA A 185 16.14 18.89 5.63
N LEU A 186 15.37 18.06 4.90
CA LEU A 186 15.65 17.62 3.54
C LEU A 186 14.69 18.22 2.49
N GLN A 187 13.62 18.90 2.92
CA GLN A 187 12.62 19.54 2.06
C GLN A 187 12.99 21.00 1.77
#